data_AF-A0A6B3ICB3-F1
#
_entry.id   AF-A0A6B3ICB3-F1
#
_cell.length_a   1.000
_cell.length_b   1.000
_cell.length_c   1.000
_cell.angle_alpha   90.00
_cell.angle_beta   90.00
_cell.angle_gamma   90.00
#
_symmetry.space_group_name_H-M   'P 1'
#
loop_
_entity.id
_entity.type
_entity.pdbx_description
1 polymer ?
#
loop_
_entity_poly.entity_id
_entity_poly.type
_entity_poly.pdbx_seq_one_letter_code
_entity_poly.pdbx_strand_id
1 'polypeptide(L)'
;PPPSWMQMFDEADMHGMQALAFRTLAEHDPAAAPIAQRHARLALELRVNGRQRSKLFDHISLASACFIANDPEQGDRYARLALVSMGETSSHRTWDRL
;
A
#
# COMPACT_ATOMS: atom_id res chain seq x y z
N PRO A 1 -26.43 -15.64 -0.46
CA PRO A 1 -25.86 -14.37 -0.97
C PRO A 1 -24.46 -14.17 -0.38
N PRO A 2 -23.50 -13.56 -1.09
CA PRO A 2 -22.18 -13.29 -0.53
C PRO A 2 -22.27 -12.34 0.66
N PRO A 3 -21.38 -12.47 1.66
CA PRO A 3 -21.37 -11.59 2.83
C PRO A 3 -21.24 -10.12 2.43
N SER A 4 -21.85 -9.21 3.18
CA SER A 4 -21.82 -7.76 2.89
C SER A 4 -20.39 -7.20 2.81
N TRP A 5 -19.45 -7.75 3.57
CA TRP A 5 -18.05 -7.34 3.52
C TRP A 5 -17.37 -7.67 2.19
N MET A 6 -17.77 -8.78 1.54
CA MET A 6 -17.20 -9.22 0.27
C MET A 6 -17.67 -8.35 -0.90
N GLN A 7 -18.79 -7.65 -0.73
CA GLN A 7 -19.30 -6.68 -1.70
C GLN A 7 -18.52 -5.36 -1.68
N MET A 8 -17.74 -5.09 -0.62
CA MET A 8 -16.91 -3.88 -0.51
C MET A 8 -15.51 -4.03 -1.11
N PHE A 9 -15.11 -5.26 -1.44
CA PHE A 9 -13.82 -5.57 -2.04
C PHE A 9 -13.88 -5.31 -3.54
N ASP A 10 -13.33 -4.17 -3.94
CA ASP A 10 -13.28 -3.72 -5.33
C ASP A 10 -11.91 -4.02 -5.97
N GLU A 11 -11.75 -3.63 -7.23
CA GLU A 11 -10.51 -3.81 -7.97
C GLU A 11 -9.32 -3.10 -7.30
N ALA A 12 -9.55 -1.95 -6.65
CA ALA A 12 -8.50 -1.25 -5.92
C ALA A 12 -8.04 -2.05 -4.69
N ASP A 13 -8.98 -2.68 -3.98
CA ASP A 13 -8.67 -3.57 -2.87
C ASP A 13 -7.93 -4.83 -3.33
N MET A 14 -8.24 -5.37 -4.52
CA MET A 14 -7.46 -6.47 -5.11
C MET A 14 -6.02 -6.06 -5.40
N HIS A 15 -5.82 -4.91 -6.05
CA HIS A 15 -4.49 -4.38 -6.30
C HIS A 15 -3.72 -4.10 -4.99
N GLY A 16 -4.37 -3.57 -3.96
CA GLY A 16 -3.76 -3.37 -2.64
C GLY A 16 -3.28 -4.69 -2.02
N MET A 17 -4.08 -5.76 -2.10
CA MET A 17 -3.69 -7.08 -1.58
C MET A 17 -2.56 -7.72 -2.39
N GLN A 18 -2.57 -7.58 -3.71
CA GLN A 18 -1.46 -8.04 -4.55
C GLN A 18 -0.17 -7.30 -4.22
N ALA A 19 -0.24 -5.98 -4.05
CA ALA A 19 0.92 -5.19 -3.66
C ALA A 19 1.51 -5.65 -2.32
N LEU A 20 0.65 -5.87 -1.32
CA LEU A 20 1.06 -6.40 -0.02
C LEU A 20 1.74 -7.77 -0.15
N ALA A 21 1.12 -8.69 -0.89
CA ALA A 21 1.65 -10.04 -1.08
C ALA A 21 3.02 -10.02 -1.79
N PHE A 22 3.15 -9.30 -2.90
CA PHE A 22 4.42 -9.20 -3.62
C PHE A 22 5.50 -8.45 -2.83
N ARG A 23 5.12 -7.43 -2.04
CA ARG A 23 6.06 -6.74 -1.14
C ARG A 23 6.61 -7.70 -0.08
N THR A 24 5.75 -8.52 0.52
CA THR A 24 6.20 -9.53 1.49
C THR A 24 7.05 -10.62 0.82
N LEU A 25 6.72 -11.03 -0.41
CA LEU A 25 7.61 -11.91 -1.18
C LEU A 25 8.97 -11.25 -1.43
N ALA A 26 8.99 -9.93 -1.68
CA ALA A 26 10.20 -9.18 -1.97
C ALA A 26 11.22 -9.14 -0.81
N GLU A 27 10.79 -9.39 0.42
CA GLU A 27 11.69 -9.56 1.58
C GLU A 27 12.58 -10.81 1.44
N HIS A 28 12.17 -11.78 0.63
CA HIS A 28 12.92 -13.02 0.37
C HIS A 28 13.43 -13.12 -1.07
N ASP A 29 12.69 -12.57 -2.04
CA ASP A 29 13.04 -12.49 -3.45
C ASP A 29 12.87 -11.07 -3.98
N PRO A 30 13.95 -10.25 -3.98
CA PRO A 30 13.89 -8.84 -4.41
C PRO A 30 13.32 -8.62 -5.82
N ALA A 31 13.33 -9.64 -6.70
CA ALA A 31 12.74 -9.55 -8.03
C ALA A 31 11.22 -9.33 -8.02
N ALA A 32 10.54 -9.60 -6.89
CA ALA A 32 9.12 -9.32 -6.71
C ALA A 32 8.81 -7.83 -6.45
N ALA A 33 9.80 -7.01 -6.06
CA ALA A 33 9.58 -5.62 -5.69
C ALA A 33 8.94 -4.74 -6.80
N PRO A 34 9.37 -4.83 -8.08
CA PRO A 34 8.73 -4.07 -9.16
C PRO A 34 7.25 -4.45 -9.37
N ILE A 35 6.90 -5.72 -9.13
CA ILE A 35 5.51 -6.20 -9.21
C ILE A 35 4.68 -5.56 -8.10
N ALA A 36 5.21 -5.54 -6.86
CA ALA A 36 4.57 -4.88 -5.75
C ALA A 36 4.32 -3.38 -6.01
N GLN A 37 5.33 -2.67 -6.53
CA GLN A 37 5.20 -1.25 -6.90
C GLN A 37 4.11 -1.03 -7.95
N ARG A 38 4.05 -1.89 -8.99
CA ARG A 38 3.01 -1.80 -10.03
C ARG A 38 1.61 -1.90 -9.42
N HIS A 39 1.36 -2.91 -8.60
CA HIS A 39 0.03 -3.11 -8.01
C HIS A 39 -0.34 -1.99 -7.04
N ALA A 40 0.59 -1.48 -6.24
CA ALA A 40 0.28 -0.37 -5.34
C ALA A 40 -0.01 0.95 -6.07
N ARG A 41 0.67 1.23 -7.19
CA ARG A 41 0.35 2.40 -8.04
C ARG A 41 -1.06 2.27 -8.64
N LEU A 42 -1.42 1.10 -9.15
CA LEU A 42 -2.77 0.84 -9.67
C LEU A 42 -3.84 0.99 -8.58
N ALA A 43 -3.58 0.52 -7.36
CA ALA A 43 -4.49 0.73 -6.23
C ALA A 43 -4.69 2.22 -5.94
N LEU A 44 -3.61 3.02 -5.89
CA LEU A 44 -3.69 4.47 -5.67
C LEU A 44 -4.47 5.19 -6.77
N GLU A 45 -4.23 4.82 -8.03
CA GLU A 45 -4.94 5.36 -9.20
C GLU A 45 -6.43 5.06 -9.14
N LEU A 46 -6.83 3.87 -8.70
CA LEU A 46 -8.24 3.50 -8.58
C LEU A 46 -8.93 4.15 -7.36
N ARG A 47 -8.19 4.54 -6.32
CA ARG A 47 -8.72 5.17 -5.10
C ARG A 47 -8.96 6.69 -5.22
N VAL A 48 -9.22 7.24 -6.40
CA VAL A 48 -9.30 8.70 -6.67
C VAL A 48 -10.12 9.46 -5.61
N ASN A 49 -11.29 8.94 -5.20
CA ASN A 49 -12.24 9.64 -4.33
C ASN A 49 -12.45 8.97 -2.95
N GLY A 50 -11.45 8.99 -2.07
CA GLY A 50 -11.57 8.59 -0.66
C GLY A 50 -10.65 7.44 -0.24
N ARG A 51 -11.12 6.59 0.68
CA ARG A 51 -10.38 5.43 1.21
C ARG A 51 -9.01 5.78 1.82
N GLN A 52 -8.91 6.87 2.59
CA GLN A 52 -7.64 7.39 3.11
C GLN A 52 -6.79 6.34 3.85
N ARG A 53 -7.44 5.51 4.67
CA ARG A 53 -6.76 4.42 5.38
C ARG A 53 -6.17 3.38 4.43
N SER A 54 -6.84 3.08 3.32
CA SER A 54 -6.31 2.15 2.34
C SER A 54 -5.16 2.77 1.55
N LYS A 55 -5.27 4.05 1.16
CA LYS A 55 -4.17 4.80 0.53
C LYS A 55 -2.91 4.83 1.41
N LEU A 56 -3.08 4.96 2.72
CA LEU A 56 -1.96 4.84 3.66
C LEU A 56 -1.23 3.49 3.50
N PHE A 57 -1.96 2.38 3.45
CA PHE A 57 -1.34 1.06 3.27
C PHE A 57 -0.69 0.90 1.88
N ASP A 58 -1.27 1.51 0.85
CA ASP A 58 -0.67 1.53 -0.49
C ASP A 58 0.66 2.33 -0.49
N HIS A 59 0.71 3.48 0.19
CA HIS A 59 1.94 4.26 0.37
C HIS A 59 3.02 3.49 1.16
N ILE A 60 2.63 2.81 2.24
CA ILE A 60 3.56 1.95 3.00
C ILE A 60 4.12 0.86 2.10
N SER A 61 3.26 0.20 1.32
CA SER A 61 3.67 -0.88 0.43
C SER A 61 4.63 -0.40 -0.66
N LEU A 62 4.38 0.77 -1.22
CA LEU A 62 5.29 1.42 -2.18
C LEU A 62 6.63 1.78 -1.57
N ALA A 63 6.62 2.42 -0.39
CA ALA A 63 7.86 2.81 0.28
C ALA A 63 8.76 1.60 0.51
N SER A 64 8.23 0.53 1.12
CA SER A 64 8.96 -0.72 1.36
C SER A 64 9.47 -1.34 0.05
N ALA A 65 8.62 -1.43 -0.98
CA ALA A 65 9.03 -2.02 -2.26
C ALA A 65 10.08 -1.19 -3.00
N CYS A 66 10.11 0.14 -2.82
CA CYS A 66 11.16 1.00 -3.38
C CYS A 66 12.49 0.78 -2.64
N PHE A 67 12.48 0.70 -1.30
CA PHE A 67 13.70 0.39 -0.54
C PHE A 67 14.28 -0.98 -0.88
N ILE A 68 13.45 -2.01 -1.02
CA ILE A 68 13.90 -3.35 -1.44
C ILE A 68 14.46 -3.32 -2.88
N ALA A 69 13.86 -2.53 -3.77
CA ALA A 69 14.33 -2.37 -5.14
C ALA A 69 15.54 -1.43 -5.28
N ASN A 70 16.15 -0.99 -4.18
CA ASN A 70 17.28 -0.05 -4.16
C ASN A 70 16.97 1.30 -4.83
N ASP A 71 15.72 1.77 -4.69
CA ASP A 71 15.23 3.10 -5.11
C ASP A 71 14.84 3.93 -3.87
N PRO A 72 15.81 4.45 -3.10
CA PRO A 72 15.54 5.16 -1.85
C PRO A 72 14.86 6.52 -2.05
N GLU A 73 15.01 7.15 -3.22
CA GLU A 73 14.41 8.46 -3.51
C GLU A 73 12.89 8.35 -3.64
N GLN A 74 12.40 7.36 -4.41
CA GLN A 74 10.96 7.07 -4.43
C GLN A 74 10.49 6.50 -3.08
N GLY A 75 11.33 5.71 -2.41
CA GLY A 75 11.05 5.19 -1.06
C GLY A 75 10.73 6.29 -0.06
N ASP A 76 11.61 7.30 0.06
CA ASP A 76 11.42 8.46 0.95
C ASP A 76 10.15 9.23 0.61
N ARG A 77 9.88 9.46 -0.68
CA ARG A 77 8.67 10.16 -1.12
C ARG A 77 7.40 9.46 -0.64
N TYR A 78 7.28 8.15 -0.84
CA TYR A 78 6.10 7.40 -0.41
C TYR A 78 6.04 7.25 1.12
N ALA A 79 7.18 7.14 1.81
CA ALA A 79 7.23 7.16 3.26
C ALA A 79 6.67 8.47 3.83
N ARG A 80 7.01 9.62 3.24
CA ARG A 80 6.44 10.92 3.64
C ARG A 80 4.94 10.99 3.41
N LEU A 81 4.46 10.51 2.27
CA LEU A 81 3.02 10.45 1.99
C LEU A 81 2.27 9.55 2.98
N ALA A 82 2.87 8.43 3.38
CA ALA A 82 2.32 7.58 4.43
C ALA A 82 2.23 8.33 5.77
N LEU A 83 3.30 9.00 6.19
CA LEU A 83 3.32 9.78 7.44
C LEU A 83 2.27 10.90 7.46
N VAL A 84 2.12 11.64 6.36
CA VAL A 84 1.07 12.66 6.22
C VAL A 84 -0.32 12.03 6.33
N SER A 85 -0.56 10.92 5.60
CA SER A 85 -1.85 10.20 5.63
C SER A 85 -2.18 9.64 7.02
N MET A 86 -1.17 9.25 7.81
CA MET A 86 -1.34 8.82 9.20
C MET A 86 -1.82 9.97 10.10
N GLY A 87 -1.27 11.17 9.95
CA GLY A 87 -1.70 12.35 10.69
C GLY A 87 -3.17 12.72 10.43
N GLU A 88 -3.65 12.47 9.22
CA GLU A 88 -5.04 12.72 8.81
C GLU A 88 -6.01 11.60 9.25
N THR A 89 -5.51 10.40 9.52
CA THR A 89 -6.32 9.25 9.93
C THR A 89 -6.31 9.13 11.45
N SER A 90 -7.28 9.76 12.13
CA SER A 90 -7.38 9.97 13.59
C SER A 90 -7.55 8.70 14.48
N SER A 91 -6.80 7.62 14.24
CA SER A 91 -6.87 6.41 15.06
C SER A 91 -5.49 5.99 15.56
N HIS A 92 -5.31 6.09 16.88
CA HIS A 92 -4.15 5.61 17.65
C HIS A 92 -3.66 4.20 17.25
N ARG A 93 -4.56 3.33 16.75
CA ARG A 93 -4.27 1.94 16.37
C ARG A 93 -3.36 1.77 15.13
N THR A 94 -3.16 2.84 14.36
CA THR A 94 -2.28 2.81 13.18
C THR A 94 -0.81 2.95 13.57
N TRP A 95 -0.55 3.56 14.73
CA TRP A 95 0.78 3.68 15.31
C TRP A 95 1.31 2.34 15.83
N ASP A 96 0.45 1.47 16.35
CA ASP A 96 0.81 0.15 16.90
C ASP A 96 1.30 -0.87 15.84
N ARG A 97 1.34 -0.51 14.55
CA ARG A 97 1.71 -1.41 13.43
C ARG A 97 3.04 -1.07 12.75
N LEU A 98 3.73 -0.04 13.24
CA LEU A 98 5.16 0.17 13.03
C LEU A 98 5.94 -0.58 14.10
#